data_AF-A0A945QK43-F1
#
_entry.id   AF-A0A945QK43-F1
#
_cell.length_a   1.000
_cell.length_b   1.000
_cell.length_c   1.000
_cell.angle_alpha   90.00
_cell.angle_beta   90.00
_cell.angle_gamma   90.00
#
_symmetry.space_group_name_H-M   'P 1'
#
loop_
_entity.id
_entity.type
_entity.pdbx_description
1 polymer ?
#
loop_
_entity_poly.entity_id
_entity_poly.type
_entity_poly.pdbx_seq_one_letter_code
_entity_poly.pdbx_strand_id
1 'polypeptide(L)'
;MLDFQSFDIISLRKAYEGSVTPKDVINEVYRRINEASDPGIFIHLIEKEDVFISAAKLNNCDLNIKPLWGIPFVIKDNIDAAG
;
A
#
# COMPACT_ATOMS: atom_id res chain seq x y z
N MET A 1 -6.65 -6.92 -12.02
CA MET A 1 -5.52 -6.43 -12.86
C MET A 1 -4.20 -6.44 -12.10
N LEU A 2 -4.19 -6.25 -10.77
CA LEU A 2 -2.98 -6.37 -9.95
C LEU A 2 -2.75 -7.77 -9.37
N ASP A 3 -3.56 -8.75 -9.74
CA ASP A 3 -3.61 -10.08 -9.09
C ASP A 3 -2.26 -10.82 -9.13
N PHE A 4 -1.46 -10.59 -10.18
CA PHE A 4 -0.11 -11.14 -10.36
C PHE A 4 1.00 -10.08 -10.25
N GLN A 5 0.65 -8.85 -9.89
CA GLN A 5 1.61 -7.76 -9.77
C GLN A 5 2.56 -8.02 -8.59
N SER A 6 3.87 -7.95 -8.82
CA SER A 6 4.84 -7.94 -7.73
C SER A 6 4.75 -6.63 -6.96
N PHE A 7 4.81 -6.72 -5.62
CA PHE A 7 4.73 -5.60 -4.68
C PHE A 7 6.12 -5.16 -4.19
N ASP A 8 7.13 -5.29 -5.05
CA ASP A 8 8.41 -4.62 -4.86
C ASP A 8 8.36 -3.17 -5.40
N ILE A 9 9.30 -2.35 -4.94
CA ILE A 9 9.34 -0.91 -5.24
C ILE A 9 9.42 -0.64 -6.75
N ILE A 10 10.25 -1.39 -7.49
CA ILE A 10 10.48 -1.15 -8.92
C ILE A 10 9.20 -1.45 -9.70
N SER A 11 8.59 -2.59 -9.41
CA SER A 11 7.37 -3.07 -10.03
C SER A 11 6.18 -2.12 -9.80
N LEU A 12 5.97 -1.65 -8.56
CA LEU A 12 4.88 -0.72 -8.25
C LEU A 12 5.12 0.68 -8.83
N ARG A 13 6.37 1.16 -8.86
CA ARG A 13 6.68 2.43 -9.53
C ARG A 13 6.32 2.38 -11.01
N LYS A 14 6.70 1.30 -11.71
CA LYS A 14 6.34 1.10 -13.12
C LYS A 14 4.82 1.01 -13.30
N ALA A 15 4.10 0.41 -12.36
CA ALA A 15 2.64 0.37 -12.39
C ALA A 15 2.03 1.78 -12.27
N TYR A 16 2.59 2.62 -11.38
CA TYR A 16 2.18 4.03 -11.19
C TYR A 16 2.52 4.95 -12.37
N GLU A 17 3.52 4.61 -13.20
CA GLU A 17 3.76 5.31 -14.48
C GLU A 17 2.65 5.04 -15.51
N GLY A 18 1.87 3.96 -15.31
CA GLY A 18 0.68 3.63 -16.08
C GLY A 18 -0.59 4.23 -15.50
N SER A 19 -1.65 3.43 -15.44
CA SER A 19 -2.98 3.84 -14.95
C SER A 19 -3.28 3.37 -13.53
N VAL A 20 -2.36 2.65 -12.88
CA VAL A 20 -2.59 2.12 -11.53
C VAL A 20 -2.58 3.29 -10.54
N THR A 21 -3.54 3.29 -9.63
CA THR A 21 -3.66 4.30 -8.58
C THR A 21 -3.32 3.72 -7.21
N PRO A 22 -2.97 4.55 -6.20
CA PRO A 22 -2.82 4.08 -4.82
C PRO A 22 -4.07 3.35 -4.31
N LYS A 23 -5.27 3.76 -4.76
CA LYS A 23 -6.53 3.09 -4.44
C LYS A 23 -6.57 1.65 -4.95
N ASP A 24 -6.09 1.41 -6.17
CA ASP A 24 -6.02 0.05 -6.74
C ASP A 24 -5.05 -0.83 -5.95
N VAL A 25 -3.89 -0.27 -5.58
CA VAL A 25 -2.88 -0.96 -4.78
C VAL A 25 -3.44 -1.31 -3.40
N ILE A 26 -4.09 -0.39 -2.70
CA ILE A 26 -4.73 -0.65 -1.40
C ILE A 26 -5.80 -1.74 -1.53
N ASN A 27 -6.64 -1.69 -2.56
CA ASN A 27 -7.63 -2.75 -2.81
C ASN A 27 -6.98 -4.13 -2.91
N GLU A 28 -5.89 -4.23 -3.65
CA GLU A 28 -5.17 -5.49 -3.83
C GLU A 28 -4.45 -5.94 -2.55
N VAL A 29 -3.86 -5.02 -1.77
CA VAL A 29 -3.27 -5.34 -0.45
C VAL A 29 -4.29 -6.03 0.44
N TYR A 30 -5.45 -5.41 0.64
CA TYR A 30 -6.47 -5.98 1.53
C TYR A 30 -7.08 -7.26 0.98
N ARG A 31 -7.18 -7.41 -0.34
CA ARG A 31 -7.59 -8.69 -0.96
C ARG A 31 -6.60 -9.81 -0.60
N ARG A 32 -5.28 -9.56 -0.73
CA ARG A 32 -4.23 -10.53 -0.41
C ARG A 32 -4.14 -10.84 1.08
N ILE A 33 -4.33 -9.84 1.95
CA ILE A 33 -4.39 -10.04 3.41
C ILE A 33 -5.57 -10.95 3.76
N ASN A 34 -6.75 -10.68 3.22
CA ASN A 34 -7.94 -11.49 3.46
C ASN A 34 -7.78 -12.92 2.92
N GLU A 35 -7.17 -13.08 1.75
CA GLU A 35 -6.89 -14.39 1.16
C GLU A 35 -5.87 -15.21 1.97
N ALA A 36 -4.83 -14.55 2.51
CA ALA A 36 -3.87 -15.21 3.39
C ALA A 36 -4.53 -15.75 4.67
N SER A 37 -5.53 -15.02 5.20
CA SER A 37 -6.36 -15.43 6.35
C SER A 37 -5.56 -15.89 7.57
N ASP A 38 -4.37 -15.33 7.75
CA ASP A 38 -3.44 -15.70 8.82
C ASP A 38 -3.48 -14.65 9.94
N PRO A 39 -4.02 -15.00 11.13
CA PRO A 39 -4.11 -14.07 12.25
C PRO A 39 -2.73 -13.72 12.86
N GLY A 40 -1.67 -14.44 12.50
CA GLY A 40 -0.31 -14.22 13.01
C GLY A 40 0.49 -13.14 12.28
N ILE A 41 0.00 -12.62 11.15
CA ILE A 41 0.74 -11.62 10.35
C ILE A 41 0.67 -10.22 10.97
N PHE A 42 -0.50 -9.84 11.49
CA PHE A 42 -0.76 -8.49 11.98
C PHE A 42 -1.25 -8.54 13.44
N ILE A 43 -0.57 -7.80 14.32
CA ILE A 43 -1.08 -7.51 15.67
C ILE A 43 -2.18 -6.46 15.59
N HIS A 44 -1.97 -5.45 14.74
CA HIS A 44 -2.94 -4.43 14.40
C HIS A 44 -2.91 -4.22 12.88
N LEU A 45 -4.10 -4.20 12.29
CA LEU A 45 -4.31 -3.85 10.88
C LEU A 45 -5.20 -2.61 10.84
N ILE A 46 -4.74 -1.55 10.18
CA ILE A 46 -5.51 -0.32 10.00
C ILE A 46 -6.76 -0.64 9.17
N GLU A 47 -7.89 -0.01 9.46
CA GLU A 47 -9.09 -0.18 8.65
C GLU A 47 -8.86 0.34 7.23
N LYS A 48 -9.37 -0.41 6.24
CA LYS A 48 -9.13 -0.11 4.82
C LYS A 48 -9.55 1.31 4.43
N GLU A 49 -10.64 1.80 5.01
CA GLU A 49 -11.17 3.13 4.75
C GLU A 49 -10.22 4.23 5.26
N ASP A 50 -9.61 4.05 6.43
CA ASP A 50 -8.65 5.01 6.99
C ASP A 50 -7.37 5.07 6.14
N VAL A 51 -6.96 3.93 5.56
CA VAL A 51 -5.85 3.88 4.59
C VAL A 51 -6.23 4.61 3.29
N PHE A 52 -7.47 4.51 2.80
CA PHE A 52 -7.93 5.30 1.66
C PHE A 52 -7.91 6.80 1.94
N ILE A 53 -8.41 7.21 3.10
CA ILE A 53 -8.40 8.62 3.52
C ILE A 53 -6.96 9.14 3.58
N SER A 54 -6.04 8.34 4.12
CA SER A 54 -4.62 8.69 4.18
C SER A 54 -3.98 8.78 2.79
N ALA A 55 -4.28 7.82 1.91
CA ALA A 55 -3.76 7.82 0.55
C ALA A 55 -4.33 8.95 -0.31
N ALA A 56 -5.56 9.41 -0.06
CA ALA A 56 -6.14 10.57 -0.73
C ALA A 56 -5.39 11.88 -0.43
N LYS A 57 -4.61 11.94 0.67
CA LYS A 57 -3.73 13.07 1.01
C LYS A 57 -2.41 13.05 0.24
N LEU A 58 -2.11 12.00 -0.54
CA LEU A 58 -0.92 11.97 -1.38
C LEU A 58 -1.03 13.03 -2.47
N ASN A 59 -0.15 14.04 -2.41
CA ASN A 59 -0.02 15.04 -3.46
C ASN A 59 0.37 14.42 -4.81
N ASN A 60 0.23 15.19 -5.89
CA ASN A 60 0.62 14.79 -7.25
C ASN A 60 1.98 14.08 -7.27
N CYS A 61 2.00 12.99 -8.03
CA CYS A 61 3.08 12.04 -8.11
C CYS A 61 4.31 12.66 -8.79
N ASP A 62 5.37 12.91 -8.02
CA ASP A 62 6.72 13.05 -8.55
C ASP A 62 7.57 11.89 -8.03
N LEU A 63 7.62 10.81 -8.82
CA LEU A 63 8.37 9.60 -8.48
C LEU A 63 9.88 9.83 -8.44
N ASN A 64 10.41 10.91 -9.03
CA ASN A 64 11.84 11.22 -9.00
C ASN A 64 12.22 11.87 -7.66
N ILE A 65 11.31 12.61 -7.04
CA ILE A 65 11.52 13.26 -5.74
C ILE A 65 11.02 12.39 -4.58
N LYS A 66 9.96 11.59 -4.80
CA LYS A 66 9.34 10.73 -3.79
C LYS A 66 9.53 9.26 -4.18
N PRO A 67 10.67 8.64 -3.86
CA PRO A 67 10.99 7.28 -4.31
C PRO A 67 10.00 6.21 -3.83
N LEU A 68 9.34 6.46 -2.69
CA LEU A 68 8.37 5.57 -2.03
C LEU A 68 6.92 6.09 -2.12
N TRP A 69 6.62 7.00 -3.05
CA TRP A 69 5.24 7.50 -3.21
C TRP A 69 4.26 6.33 -3.47
N GLY A 70 3.22 6.24 -2.64
CA GLY A 70 2.19 5.22 -2.76
C GLY A 70 2.65 3.78 -2.49
N ILE A 71 3.86 3.53 -1.98
CA ILE A 71 4.33 2.17 -1.69
C ILE A 71 3.75 1.69 -0.35
N PRO A 72 3.01 0.57 -0.30
CA PRO A 72 2.54 0.00 0.94
C PRO A 72 3.70 -0.63 1.72
N PHE A 73 3.65 -0.55 3.04
CA PHE A 73 4.64 -1.16 3.93
C PHE A 73 4.00 -1.50 5.27
N VAL A 74 4.72 -2.28 6.07
CA VAL A 74 4.35 -2.62 7.45
C VAL A 74 5.35 -2.00 8.41
N ILE A 75 4.88 -1.72 9.61
CA ILE A 75 5.70 -1.23 10.72
C ILE A 75 5.68 -2.31 11.78
N LYS A 76 6.86 -2.69 12.28
CA LYS A 76 6.93 -3.60 13.42
C LYS A 76 6.37 -2.87 14.64
N ASP A 77 5.49 -3.53 15.40
CA ASP A 77 4.74 -2.94 16.53
C ASP A 77 5.60 -2.58 17.76
N ASN A 78 6.92 -2.46 17.56
CA ASN A 78 7.86 -1.86 18.50
C ASN A 78 8.40 -0.50 18.01
N ILE A 79 7.84 0.02 16.93
CA ILE A 79 8.13 1.33 16.34
C ILE A 79 6.82 2.10 16.33
N ASP A 80 6.82 3.25 17.02
CA ASP A 80 5.65 4.11 17.06
C ASP A 80 5.36 4.73 15.69
N ALA A 81 4.08 4.68 15.30
CA ALA A 81 3.54 5.42 14.18
C ALA A 81 2.33 6.21 14.66
N ALA A 82 2.31 7.52 14.37
CA ALA A 82 1.15 8.33 14.68
C ALA A 82 0.00 7.97 13.73
N GLY A 83 -1.20 7.73 14.31
CA GLY A 83 -2.45 7.51 13.59
C GLY A 83 -3.14 8.81 13.21
#